data_AF-A0A258HCB2-F1
#
_entry.id   AF-A0A258HCB2-F1
#
_cell.length_a   1.000
_cell.length_b   1.000
_cell.length_c   1.000
_cell.angle_alpha   90.00
_cell.angle_beta   90.00
_cell.angle_gamma   90.00
#
_symmetry.space_group_name_H-M   'P 1'
#
loop_
_entity.id
_entity.type
_entity.pdbx_description
1 polymer ?
#
loop_
_entity_poly.entity_id
_entity_poly.type
_entity_poly.pdbx_seq_one_letter_code
_entity_poly.pdbx_strand_id
1 'polypeptide(L)'
;FASPAYLTLLALGWIGTGAMIGFAYLDWRELQRRGVPQPFHWAYIFLTLAVSFAVYTIGRAVVAHRRTGTGLSVMWATIGLIVGGTVVVLTYMIIVVQQVFDMLSSVPFS
;
A
#
# COMPACT_ATOMS: atom_id res chain seq x y z
N PHE A 1 3.95 20.75 14.26
CA PHE A 1 3.48 20.52 12.87
C PHE A 1 4.49 20.88 11.77
N ALA A 2 5.66 21.46 12.08
CA ALA A 2 6.71 21.75 11.09
C ALA A 2 8.08 21.19 11.51
N SER A 3 8.12 20.14 12.33
CA SER A 3 9.40 19.53 12.70
C SER A 3 10.05 18.90 11.46
N PRO A 4 11.39 18.98 11.31
CA PRO A 4 12.08 18.40 10.16
C PRO A 4 11.77 16.91 9.95
N ALA A 5 11.66 16.14 11.04
CA ALA A 5 11.29 14.73 11.00
C ALA A 5 9.87 14.53 10.43
N TYR A 6 8.89 15.33 10.85
CA TYR A 6 7.53 15.25 10.32
C TYR A 6 7.47 15.58 8.84
N LEU A 7 8.15 16.65 8.41
CA LEU A 7 8.20 17.05 6.99
C LEU A 7 8.88 15.97 6.13
N THR A 8 9.93 15.34 6.65
CA THR A 8 10.61 14.23 5.98
C THR A 8 9.68 13.04 5.78
N LEU A 9 8.94 12.64 6.82
CA LEU A 9 7.96 11.56 6.72
C LEU A 9 6.86 11.88 5.69
N LEU A 10 6.38 13.12 5.69
CA LEU A 10 5.37 13.58 4.75
C LEU A 10 5.88 13.54 3.30
N ALA A 11 7.10 14.03 3.07
CA ALA A 11 7.74 14.00 1.76
C ALA A 11 7.96 12.57 1.26
N LEU A 12 8.44 11.66 2.12
CA LEU A 12 8.61 10.25 1.78
C LEU A 12 7.29 9.58 1.40
N GLY A 13 6.19 9.90 2.09
CA GLY A 13 4.86 9.41 1.75
C GLY A 13 4.41 9.82 0.34
N TRP A 14 4.58 11.10 -0.01
CA TRP A 14 4.23 11.61 -1.34
C TRP A 14 5.14 11.06 -2.44
N ILE A 15 6.46 10.99 -2.19
CA ILE A 15 7.42 10.41 -3.14
C ILE A 15 7.11 8.94 -3.38
N GLY A 16 6.86 8.16 -2.32
CA GLY A 16 6.47 6.77 -2.43
C GLY A 16 5.18 6.59 -3.22
N THR A 17 4.19 7.45 -2.99
CA THR A 17 2.92 7.45 -3.75
C THR A 17 3.15 7.76 -5.22
N GLY A 18 3.93 8.80 -5.54
CA GLY A 18 4.28 9.14 -6.91
C GLY A 18 5.05 8.02 -7.62
N ALA A 19 5.98 7.37 -6.91
CA ALA A 19 6.72 6.22 -7.44
C ALA A 19 5.78 5.04 -7.74
N MET A 20 4.82 4.72 -6.86
CA MET A 20 3.81 3.68 -7.12
C MET A 20 2.99 3.97 -8.38
N ILE A 21 2.56 5.21 -8.58
CA ILE A 21 1.83 5.63 -9.79
C ILE A 21 2.72 5.44 -11.03
N GLY A 22 3.99 5.87 -10.95
CA GLY A 22 4.97 5.67 -12.03
C GLY A 22 5.20 4.20 -12.36
N PHE A 23 5.33 3.33 -11.35
CA PHE A 23 5.48 1.89 -11.55
C PHE A 23 4.23 1.24 -12.14
N ALA A 24 3.02 1.67 -11.76
CA ALA A 24 1.78 1.19 -12.37
C ALA A 24 1.71 1.54 -13.88
N TYR A 25 2.18 2.72 -14.26
CA TYR A 25 2.29 3.08 -15.67
C TYR A 25 3.29 2.18 -16.42
N LEU A 26 4.47 1.94 -15.83
CA LEU A 26 5.49 1.07 -16.44
C LEU A 26 5.03 -0.39 -16.56
N ASP A 27 4.37 -0.94 -15.53
CA ASP A 27 3.78 -2.28 -15.55
C ASP A 27 2.72 -2.42 -16.64
N TRP A 28 1.80 -1.46 -16.74
CA TRP A 28 0.79 -1.44 -17.80
C TRP A 28 1.40 -1.39 -19.20
N ARG A 29 2.42 -0.55 -19.41
CA ARG A 29 3.12 -0.45 -20.70
C ARG A 29 3.84 -1.75 -21.06
N GLU A 30 4.43 -2.42 -20.06
CA GLU A 30 5.11 -3.71 -20.25
C GLU A 30 4.11 -4.83 -20.57
N LEU A 31 2.93 -4.86 -19.94
CA LEU A 31 1.87 -5.80 -20.29
C LEU A 31 1.40 -5.63 -21.73
N GLN A 32 1.27 -4.38 -22.20
CA GLN A 32 0.97 -4.10 -23.61
C GLN A 32 2.07 -4.60 -24.54
N ARG A 33 3.34 -4.36 -24.20
CA ARG A 33 4.50 -4.84 -24.98
C ARG A 33 4.53 -6.37 -25.08
N ARG A 34 4.11 -7.07 -24.02
CA ARG A 34 4.00 -8.53 -23.98
C ARG A 34 2.78 -9.08 -24.74
N GLY A 35 2.00 -8.22 -25.38
CA GLY A 35 0.84 -8.62 -26.17
C GLY A 35 -0.37 -9.03 -25.33
N VAL A 36 -0.44 -8.64 -24.05
CA VAL A 36 -1.62 -8.91 -23.23
C VAL A 36 -2.80 -8.09 -23.80
N PRO A 37 -3.88 -8.74 -24.27
CA PRO A 37 -5.00 -8.03 -24.88
C PRO A 37 -5.80 -7.27 -23.82
N GLN A 38 -5.93 -5.95 -24.01
CA GLN A 38 -6.67 -5.04 -23.13
C GLN A 38 -6.26 -5.16 -21.65
N PRO A 39 -5.02 -4.77 -21.28
CA PRO A 39 -4.59 -4.82 -19.89
C PRO A 39 -5.35 -3.79 -19.05
N PHE A 40 -5.48 -4.08 -17.74
CA PHE A 40 -6.14 -3.19 -16.80
C PHE A 40 -5.46 -1.82 -16.76
N HIS A 41 -6.23 -0.75 -16.95
CA HIS A 41 -5.68 0.58 -17.16
C HIS A 41 -4.92 1.09 -15.93
N TRP A 42 -3.73 1.66 -16.12
CA TRP A 42 -2.89 2.13 -15.01
C TRP A 42 -3.57 3.21 -14.15
N ALA A 43 -4.46 4.03 -14.72
CA ALA A 43 -5.11 5.13 -13.99
C ALA A 43 -5.93 4.69 -12.77
N TYR A 44 -6.31 3.41 -12.68
CA TYR A 44 -6.97 2.89 -11.47
C TYR A 44 -6.05 2.93 -10.23
N ILE A 45 -4.73 3.11 -10.39
CA ILE A 45 -3.82 3.34 -9.26
C ILE A 45 -4.13 4.63 -8.49
N PHE A 46 -4.74 5.64 -9.12
CA PHE A 46 -5.12 6.89 -8.44
C PHE A 46 -6.14 6.65 -7.30
N LEU A 47 -6.84 5.52 -7.31
CA LEU A 47 -7.69 5.12 -6.18
C LEU A 47 -6.88 4.87 -4.90
N THR A 48 -5.55 4.75 -4.96
CA THR A 48 -4.69 4.78 -3.78
C THR A 48 -4.81 6.07 -2.97
N LEU A 49 -5.22 7.17 -3.58
CA LEU A 49 -5.36 8.47 -2.91
C LEU A 49 -6.66 8.58 -2.10
N ALA A 50 -7.67 7.78 -2.43
CA ALA A 50 -9.01 7.88 -1.86
C ALA A 50 -9.46 6.61 -1.12
N VAL A 51 -9.06 5.42 -1.59
CA VAL A 51 -9.57 4.14 -1.10
C VAL A 51 -8.42 3.20 -0.73
N SER A 52 -7.67 2.70 -1.72
CA SER A 52 -6.60 1.71 -1.50
C SER A 52 -5.78 1.46 -2.76
N PHE A 53 -4.49 1.20 -2.60
CA PHE A 53 -3.59 0.74 -3.67
C PHE A 53 -3.99 -0.64 -4.23
N ALA A 54 -4.71 -1.44 -3.43
CA ALA A 54 -5.06 -2.82 -3.77
C ALA A 54 -5.96 -2.94 -5.01
N VAL A 55 -6.72 -1.88 -5.34
CA VAL A 55 -7.62 -1.90 -6.52
C VAL A 55 -6.83 -2.17 -7.80
N TYR A 56 -5.70 -1.48 -7.97
CA TYR A 56 -4.87 -1.68 -9.16
C TYR A 56 -4.19 -3.05 -9.15
N THR A 57 -3.55 -3.43 -8.04
CA THR A 57 -2.78 -4.67 -7.98
C THR A 57 -3.64 -5.93 -8.11
N ILE A 58 -4.85 -5.93 -7.56
CA ILE A 58 -5.81 -7.02 -7.72
C ILE A 58 -6.40 -7.01 -9.13
N GLY A 59 -6.86 -5.84 -9.62
CA GLY A 59 -7.45 -5.72 -10.95
C GLY A 59 -6.51 -6.19 -12.07
N ARG A 60 -5.24 -5.76 -12.02
CA ARG A 60 -4.23 -6.18 -13.00
C ARG A 60 -3.87 -7.67 -12.88
N ALA A 61 -3.89 -8.25 -11.69
CA ALA A 61 -3.59 -9.67 -11.50
C ALA A 61 -4.72 -10.56 -12.05
N VAL A 62 -5.98 -10.20 -11.79
CA VAL A 62 -7.15 -10.91 -12.31
C VAL A 62 -7.21 -10.81 -13.83
N VAL A 63 -7.03 -9.62 -14.42
CA VAL A 63 -7.03 -9.46 -15.88
C VAL A 63 -5.88 -10.23 -16.51
N ALA A 64 -4.66 -10.13 -15.98
CA ALA A 64 -3.51 -10.88 -16.50
C ALA A 64 -3.78 -12.39 -16.46
N HIS A 65 -4.23 -12.93 -15.33
CA HIS A 65 -4.50 -14.35 -15.18
C HIS A 65 -5.60 -14.84 -16.14
N ARG A 66 -6.66 -14.06 -16.34
CA ARG A 66 -7.72 -14.39 -17.30
C ARG A 66 -7.23 -14.40 -18.76
N ARG A 67 -6.18 -13.65 -19.10
CA ARG A 67 -5.68 -13.54 -20.48
C ARG A 67 -4.48 -14.46 -20.78
N THR A 68 -3.61 -14.69 -19.81
CA THR A 68 -2.36 -15.42 -19.99
C THR A 68 -2.23 -16.67 -19.13
N GLY A 69 -3.21 -16.94 -18.25
CA GLY A 69 -3.12 -18.02 -17.25
C GLY A 69 -2.14 -17.73 -16.10
N THR A 70 -1.44 -16.60 -16.11
CA THR A 70 -0.37 -16.27 -15.16
C THR A 70 -0.57 -14.87 -14.54
N GLY A 71 0.08 -14.59 -13.41
CA GLY A 71 0.06 -13.24 -12.80
C GLY A 71 -0.71 -13.12 -11.47
N LEU A 72 -1.20 -14.23 -10.90
CA LEU A 72 -1.79 -14.24 -9.55
C LEU A 72 -0.76 -13.99 -8.44
N SER A 73 0.54 -14.09 -8.71
CA SER A 73 1.60 -13.83 -7.73
C SER A 73 1.50 -12.42 -7.14
N VAL A 74 1.14 -11.42 -7.95
CA VAL A 74 0.97 -10.03 -7.50
C VAL A 74 -0.23 -9.88 -6.56
N MET A 75 -1.29 -10.65 -6.79
CA MET A 75 -2.45 -10.67 -5.89
C MET A 75 -2.08 -11.26 -4.52
N TRP A 76 -1.39 -12.41 -4.50
CA TRP A 76 -0.92 -13.02 -3.25
C TRP A 76 0.09 -12.15 -2.51
N ALA A 77 1.01 -11.50 -3.22
CA ALA A 77 1.93 -10.53 -2.63
C ALA A 77 1.17 -9.34 -2.00
N THR A 78 0.14 -8.82 -2.68
CA THR A 78 -0.73 -7.75 -2.13
C THR A 78 -1.44 -8.22 -0.86
N ILE A 79 -2.02 -9.41 -0.87
CA ILE A 79 -2.71 -9.98 0.30
C ILE A 79 -1.72 -10.13 1.45
N GLY A 80 -0.55 -10.73 1.20
CA GLY A 80 0.50 -10.89 2.21
C GLY A 80 0.96 -9.56 2.80
N LEU A 81 1.12 -8.52 1.97
CA LEU A 81 1.50 -7.19 2.41
C LEU A 81 0.41 -6.54 3.29
N ILE A 82 -0.86 -6.65 2.90
CA ILE A 82 -1.97 -6.11 3.69
C ILE A 82 -2.10 -6.84 5.03
N VAL A 83 -2.06 -8.18 5.03
CA VAL A 83 -2.16 -8.99 6.24
C VAL A 83 -0.97 -8.71 7.17
N GLY A 84 0.25 -8.77 6.65
CA GLY A 84 1.46 -8.49 7.42
C GLY A 84 1.48 -7.06 7.97
N GLY A 85 1.14 -6.07 7.14
CA GLY A 85 1.03 -4.67 7.56
C GLY A 85 -0.02 -4.47 8.64
N THR A 86 -1.17 -5.14 8.53
CA THR A 86 -2.23 -5.11 9.55
C THR A 86 -1.72 -5.65 10.88
N VAL A 87 -1.02 -6.79 10.88
CA VAL A 87 -0.44 -7.36 12.12
C VAL A 87 0.54 -6.37 12.76
N VAL A 88 1.45 -5.80 11.97
CA VAL A 88 2.43 -4.81 12.47
C VAL A 88 1.73 -3.60 13.10
N VAL A 89 0.71 -3.05 12.43
CA VAL A 89 -0.04 -1.91 12.95
C VAL A 89 -0.77 -2.27 14.25
N LEU A 90 -1.42 -3.45 14.32
CA LEU A 90 -2.10 -3.90 15.52
C LEU A 90 -1.13 -4.08 16.70
N THR A 91 0.02 -4.72 16.46
CA THR A 91 1.07 -4.88 17.48
C THR A 91 1.56 -3.53 17.98
N TYR A 92 1.82 -2.59 17.07
CA TYR A 92 2.26 -1.25 17.45
C TYR A 92 1.20 -0.50 18.25
N MET A 93 -0.08 -0.60 17.85
CA MET A 93 -1.18 0.01 18.60
C MET A 93 -1.31 -0.54 20.02
N ILE A 94 -1.10 -1.85 20.23
CA ILE A 94 -1.08 -2.45 21.57
C ILE A 94 0.04 -1.82 22.41
N ILE A 95 1.25 -1.71 21.85
CA ILE A 95 2.41 -1.11 22.54
C ILE A 95 2.12 0.34 22.94
N VAL A 96 1.56 1.13 22.01
CA VAL A 96 1.22 2.54 22.28
C VAL A 96 0.17 2.64 23.39
N VAL A 97 -0.86 1.79 23.37
CA VAL A 97 -1.89 1.77 24.42
C VAL A 97 -1.26 1.42 25.78
N GLN A 98 -0.37 0.44 25.84
CA GLN A 98 0.35 0.09 27.07
C GLN A 98 1.17 1.27 27.61
N GLN A 99 1.93 1.96 26.75
CA GLN A 99 2.72 3.13 27.13
C GLN A 99 1.86 4.25 27.70
N VAL A 100 0.66 4.46 27.15
CA VAL A 100 -0.29 5.45 27.67
C VAL A 100 -0.78 5.05 29.05
N PHE A 101 -1.14 3.79 29.28
CA PHE A 101 -1.56 3.30 30.59
C PHE A 101 -0.45 3.44 31.64
N ASP A 102 0.78 3.07 31.29
CA ASP A 102 1.93 3.19 32.17
C ASP A 102 2.15 4.66 32.58
N MET A 103 2.08 5.57 31.59
CA MET A 103 2.18 7.01 31.84
C MET A 103 1.07 7.50 32.79
N LEU A 104 -0.18 7.10 32.58
CA LEU A 104 -1.30 7.51 33.43
C LEU A 104 -1.16 7.00 34.87
N SER A 105 -0.72 5.75 35.04
CA SER A 105 -0.50 5.16 36.37
C SER A 105 0.67 5.79 37.14
N SER A 106 1.60 6.44 36.42
CA SER A 106 2.72 7.16 37.03
C SER A 106 2.35 8.57 37.52
N VAL A 107 1.15 9.07 37.20
CA VAL A 107 0.69 10.39 37.65
C VAL A 107 0.18 10.27 39.10
N PRO A 108 0.72 11.04 40.06
CA PRO A 108 0.48 10.87 41.50
C PRO A 108 -0.94 11.23 42.00
N PHE A 109 -1.92 11.37 41.11
CA PHE A 109 -3.32 11.65 41.44
C PHE A 109 -4.25 10.43 41.26
N SER A 110 -3.69 9.23 41.04
CA SER A 110 -4.42 7.94 41.06
C SER A 110 -4.35 7.27 42.43
#